data_AF-A0A382S0Y1-F1
#
_entry.id   AF-A0A382S0Y1-F1
#
_cell.length_a   1.000
_cell.length_b   1.000
_cell.length_c   1.000
_cell.angle_alpha   90.00
_cell.angle_beta   90.00
_cell.angle_gamma   90.00
#
_symmetry.space_group_name_H-M   'P 1'
#
loop_
_entity.id
_entity.type
_entity.pdbx_description
1 polymer ?
#
loop_
_entity_poly.entity_id
_entity_poly.type
_entity_poly.pdbx_seq_one_letter_code
_entity_poly.pdbx_strand_id
1 'polypeptide(L)'
;RQATIHDQWRLRRDSQLIWADDFRLNGDVETLRHRRSLLDGAHAIATIIYVAPDASKLLETARCALRKAVCRAGVSERAGMLICRFLGPDDISLRRDVEAFLVTFRAALYGHPAPMPRVWAC
;
A
#
# COMPACT_ATOMS: atom_id res chain seq x y z
N ARG A 1 0.51 -15.43 -19.49
CA ARG A 1 1.75 -14.68 -19.81
C ARG A 1 2.85 -15.12 -18.84
N GLN A 2 4.00 -15.58 -19.33
CA GLN A 2 5.12 -15.96 -18.47
C GLN A 2 5.85 -14.71 -17.94
N ALA A 3 6.10 -14.66 -16.63
CA ALA A 3 6.96 -13.63 -16.03
C ALA A 3 7.57 -14.10 -14.71
N THR A 4 8.63 -13.42 -14.30
CA THR A 4 9.24 -13.53 -12.98
C THR A 4 9.29 -12.14 -12.37
N ILE A 5 8.62 -11.99 -11.22
CA ILE A 5 8.57 -10.76 -10.43
C ILE A 5 9.04 -11.11 -9.03
N HIS A 6 9.95 -10.31 -8.49
CA HIS A 6 10.39 -10.40 -7.11
C HIS A 6 10.52 -8.98 -6.56
N ASP A 7 9.67 -8.66 -5.59
CA ASP A 7 9.75 -7.43 -4.81
C ASP A 7 10.06 -7.80 -3.35
N GLN A 8 11.08 -7.17 -2.78
CA GLN A 8 11.61 -7.50 -1.47
C GLN A 8 11.86 -6.25 -0.66
N TRP A 9 11.19 -6.16 0.48
CA TRP A 9 11.35 -5.03 1.39
C TRP A 9 11.97 -5.48 2.70
N ARG A 10 12.92 -4.70 3.21
CA ARG A 10 13.52 -4.88 4.54
C ARG A 10 13.62 -3.52 5.20
N LEU A 11 12.71 -3.23 6.13
CA LEU A 11 12.70 -1.96 6.85
C LEU A 11 13.43 -2.11 8.19
N ARG A 12 14.42 -1.23 8.41
CA ARG A 12 15.20 -1.19 9.63
C ARG A 12 15.10 0.17 10.31
N ARG A 13 15.11 0.17 11.64
CA ARG A 13 15.24 1.35 12.50
C ARG A 13 16.34 1.06 13.51
N ASP A 14 17.32 1.95 13.63
CA ASP A 14 18.48 1.79 14.51
C ASP A 14 19.17 0.42 14.32
N SER A 15 19.34 0.02 13.06
CA SER A 15 19.88 -1.28 12.61
C SER A 15 19.03 -2.51 12.94
N GLN A 16 17.92 -2.38 13.68
CA GLN A 16 16.99 -3.48 13.97
C GLN A 16 15.98 -3.68 12.84
N LEU A 17 15.73 -4.93 12.44
CA LEU A 17 14.71 -5.27 11.45
C LEU A 17 13.31 -5.17 12.06
N ILE A 18 12.52 -4.20 11.59
CA ILE A 18 11.17 -3.95 12.11
C ILE A 18 10.08 -4.51 11.19
N TRP A 19 10.36 -4.65 9.90
CA TRP A 19 9.42 -5.24 8.94
C TRP A 19 10.14 -5.85 7.73
N ALA A 20 9.56 -6.93 7.21
CA ALA A 20 10.03 -7.61 6.02
C ALA A 20 8.84 -8.12 5.21
N ASP A 21 8.92 -7.97 3.89
CA ASP A 21 7.95 -8.51 2.93
C ASP A 21 8.72 -9.06 1.73
N ASP A 22 8.16 -10.08 1.11
CA ASP A 22 8.76 -10.81 0.00
C ASP A 22 7.63 -11.28 -0.90
N PHE A 23 7.45 -10.56 -2.02
CA PHE A 23 6.43 -10.83 -3.01
C PHE A 23 7.09 -11.46 -4.23
N ARG A 24 6.68 -12.70 -4.56
CA ARG A 24 7.22 -13.45 -5.70
C ARG A 24 6.09 -13.98 -6.57
N LEU A 25 6.20 -13.70 -7.86
CA LEU A 25 5.43 -14.37 -8.91
C LEU A 25 6.41 -14.98 -9.90
N ASN A 26 6.26 -16.26 -10.19
CA ASN A 26 7.08 -16.93 -11.18
C ASN A 26 6.23 -17.90 -11.99
N GLY A 27 6.22 -17.72 -13.31
CA GLY A 27 5.47 -18.55 -14.23
C GLY A 27 4.31 -17.81 -14.89
N ASP A 28 3.20 -18.52 -15.12
CA ASP A 28 2.03 -17.95 -15.79
C ASP A 28 1.24 -17.02 -14.86
N VAL A 29 1.54 -15.72 -14.95
CA VAL A 29 0.96 -14.68 -14.07
C VAL A 29 -0.56 -14.61 -14.21
N GLU A 30 -1.12 -14.87 -15.40
CA GLU A 30 -2.57 -14.83 -15.60
C GLU A 30 -3.28 -15.90 -14.77
N THR A 31 -2.76 -17.13 -14.75
CA THR A 31 -3.30 -18.17 -13.88
C THR A 31 -3.04 -17.86 -12.41
N LEU A 32 -1.83 -17.38 -12.07
CA LEU A 32 -1.45 -17.13 -10.68
C LEU A 32 -2.30 -16.04 -10.02
N ARG A 33 -2.62 -14.94 -10.72
CA ARG A 33 -3.36 -13.82 -10.12
C ARG A 33 -4.76 -14.20 -9.66
N HIS A 34 -5.38 -15.21 -10.26
CA HIS A 34 -6.71 -15.69 -9.87
C HIS A 34 -6.73 -16.45 -8.53
N ARG A 35 -5.56 -16.74 -7.93
CA ARG A 35 -5.50 -17.34 -6.59
C ARG A 35 -5.98 -16.33 -5.55
N ARG A 36 -7.01 -16.72 -4.78
CA ARG A 36 -7.65 -15.86 -3.77
C ARG A 36 -6.70 -15.32 -2.71
N SER A 37 -5.75 -16.14 -2.26
CA SER A 37 -4.76 -15.78 -1.24
C SER A 37 -3.63 -14.88 -1.77
N LEU A 38 -3.61 -14.59 -3.07
CA LEU A 38 -2.56 -13.82 -3.73
C LEU A 38 -3.11 -12.47 -4.22
N LEU A 39 -3.68 -12.43 -5.43
CA LEU A 39 -4.23 -11.21 -6.04
C LEU A 39 -5.75 -11.27 -6.20
N ASP A 40 -6.35 -12.46 -6.18
CA ASP A 40 -7.78 -12.68 -6.38
C ASP A 40 -8.33 -11.93 -7.60
N GLY A 41 -7.61 -12.06 -8.72
CA GLY A 41 -7.95 -11.44 -10.00
C GLY A 41 -7.41 -10.02 -10.21
N ALA A 42 -6.86 -9.36 -9.19
CA ALA A 42 -6.27 -8.03 -9.36
C ALA A 42 -5.09 -8.03 -10.34
N HIS A 43 -4.94 -6.93 -11.09
CA HIS A 43 -3.83 -6.71 -12.02
C HIS A 43 -2.77 -5.77 -11.45
N ALA A 44 -3.11 -4.99 -10.43
CA ALA A 44 -2.22 -4.02 -9.83
C ALA A 44 -2.26 -4.13 -8.29
N ILE A 45 -1.11 -3.97 -7.65
CA ILE A 45 -0.94 -3.99 -6.19
C ILE A 45 -0.10 -2.80 -5.74
N ALA A 46 -0.45 -2.22 -4.59
CA ALA A 46 0.40 -1.23 -3.92
C ALA A 46 0.48 -1.53 -2.42
N THR A 47 1.64 -1.23 -1.83
CA THR A 47 1.88 -1.27 -0.38
C THR A 47 2.37 0.09 0.08
N ILE A 48 1.72 0.67 1.10
CA ILE A 48 2.13 1.93 1.74
C ILE A 48 2.39 1.64 3.21
N ILE A 49 3.52 2.14 3.72
CA ILE A 49 3.95 1.90 5.10
C ILE A 49 4.26 3.24 5.76
N TYR A 50 3.62 3.48 6.90
CA TYR A 50 3.93 4.60 7.78
C TYR A 50 4.48 4.08 9.09
N VAL A 51 5.67 4.54 9.51
CA VAL A 51 6.35 4.04 10.71
C VAL A 51 6.70 5.20 11.63
N ALA A 52 5.96 5.33 12.72
CA ALA A 52 6.17 6.37 13.72
C ALA A 52 5.46 6.02 15.05
N PRO A 53 5.86 6.65 16.18
CA PRO A 53 5.23 6.40 17.48
C PRO A 53 3.73 6.68 17.53
N ASP A 54 3.20 7.50 16.62
CA ASP A 54 1.79 7.87 16.54
C ASP A 54 0.99 7.05 15.52
N ALA A 55 1.57 6.01 14.91
CA ALA A 55 0.90 5.15 13.92
C ALA A 55 -0.45 4.61 14.41
N SER A 56 -0.53 4.15 15.67
CA SER A 56 -1.78 3.65 16.26
C SER A 56 -2.87 4.71 16.38
N LYS A 57 -2.50 5.98 16.59
CA LYS A 57 -3.44 7.10 16.64
C LYS A 57 -4.04 7.43 15.27
N LEU A 58 -3.33 7.09 14.20
CA LEU A 58 -3.72 7.39 12.82
C LEU A 58 -4.45 6.22 12.13
N LEU A 59 -4.65 5.08 12.79
CA LEU A 59 -5.28 3.90 12.20
C LEU A 59 -6.70 4.19 11.68
N GLU A 60 -7.54 4.84 12.50
CA GLU A 60 -8.91 5.17 12.08
C GLU A 60 -8.95 6.21 10.97
N THR A 61 -8.03 7.18 11.01
CA THR A 61 -7.85 8.14 9.90
C THR A 61 -7.51 7.42 8.60
N ALA A 62 -6.57 6.47 8.64
CA ALA A 62 -6.20 5.68 7.47
C ALA A 62 -7.38 4.82 6.98
N ARG A 63 -8.11 4.15 7.87
CA ARG A 63 -9.32 3.39 7.52
C ARG A 63 -10.37 4.27 6.85
N CYS A 64 -10.61 5.47 7.40
CA CYS A 64 -11.56 6.43 6.84
C CYS A 64 -11.14 6.89 5.44
N ALA A 65 -9.84 7.19 5.24
CA ALA A 65 -9.30 7.56 3.94
C ALA A 65 -9.48 6.45 2.88
N LEU A 66 -9.40 5.18 3.28
CA LEU A 66 -9.61 4.03 2.40
C LEU A 66 -11.08 3.75 2.05
N ARG A 67 -12.06 4.26 2.80
CA ARG A 67 -13.50 3.98 2.53
C ARG A 67 -13.96 4.45 1.15
N LYS A 68 -13.27 5.43 0.57
CA LYS A 68 -13.58 5.96 -0.76
C LYS A 68 -12.79 5.28 -1.89
N ALA A 69 -11.91 4.33 -1.57
CA ALA A 69 -11.18 3.58 -2.58
C ALA A 69 -12.14 2.69 -3.39
N VAL A 70 -11.95 2.66 -4.70
CA VAL A 70 -12.62 1.72 -5.60
C VAL A 70 -11.89 0.39 -5.62
N CYS A 71 -10.55 0.42 -5.50
CA CYS A 71 -9.72 -0.74 -5.32
C CYS A 71 -10.00 -1.39 -3.96
N ARG A 72 -9.80 -2.70 -3.88
CA ARG A 72 -9.86 -3.39 -2.59
C ARG A 72 -8.65 -2.97 -1.78
N ALA A 73 -8.87 -2.30 -0.66
CA ALA A 73 -7.82 -1.81 0.18
C ALA A 73 -8.06 -2.13 1.66
N GLY A 74 -6.98 -2.23 2.42
CA GLY A 74 -7.04 -2.45 3.86
C GLY A 74 -5.80 -1.89 4.55
N VAL A 75 -5.97 -1.53 5.81
CA VAL A 75 -4.89 -1.06 6.69
C VAL A 75 -4.93 -1.78 8.02
N SER A 76 -3.75 -2.16 8.51
CA SER A 76 -3.54 -2.70 9.84
C SER A 76 -2.45 -1.92 10.55
N GLU A 77 -2.53 -1.86 11.88
CA GLU A 77 -1.46 -1.35 12.72
C GLU A 77 -0.71 -2.52 13.35
N ARG A 78 0.61 -2.42 13.40
CA ARG A 78 1.47 -3.36 14.12
C ARG A 78 2.72 -2.66 14.61
N ALA A 79 2.89 -2.60 15.93
CA ALA A 79 4.13 -2.17 16.60
C ALA A 79 4.66 -0.80 16.10
N GLY A 80 3.80 0.20 15.99
CA GLY A 80 4.17 1.54 15.53
C GLY A 80 4.26 1.66 14.01
N MET A 81 3.60 0.76 13.28
CA MET A 81 3.54 0.77 11.81
C MET A 81 2.11 0.65 11.32
N LEU A 82 1.70 1.53 10.42
CA LEU A 82 0.54 1.31 9.58
C LEU A 82 0.98 0.68 8.26
N ILE A 83 0.38 -0.45 7.91
CA ILE A 83 0.63 -1.15 6.64
C ILE A 83 -0.69 -1.13 5.87
N CYS A 84 -0.72 -0.36 4.79
CA CYS A 84 -1.84 -0.28 3.86
C CYS A 84 -1.53 -1.09 2.61
N ARG A 85 -2.47 -1.92 2.16
CA ARG A 85 -2.36 -2.67 0.90
C ARG A 85 -3.57 -2.40 0.02
N PHE A 86 -3.34 -2.33 -1.28
CA PHE A 86 -4.34 -2.08 -2.31
C PHE A 86 -4.24 -3.15 -3.39
N LEU A 87 -5.38 -3.60 -3.90
CA LEU A 87 -5.52 -4.51 -5.03
C LEU A 87 -6.52 -3.90 -6.01
N GLY A 88 -6.04 -3.58 -7.21
CA GLY A 88 -6.79 -2.88 -8.24
C GLY A 88 -6.95 -3.70 -9.53
N PRO A 89 -8.01 -3.44 -10.31
CA PRO A 89 -8.22 -4.08 -11.60
C PRO A 89 -7.25 -3.57 -12.69
N ASP A 90 -6.66 -2.40 -12.48
CA ASP A 90 -5.73 -1.74 -13.39
C ASP A 90 -4.86 -0.72 -12.63
N ASP A 91 -3.85 -0.19 -13.30
CA ASP A 91 -2.89 0.79 -12.79
C ASP A 91 -3.52 2.18 -12.56
N ILE A 92 -4.47 2.59 -13.42
CA ILE A 92 -5.13 3.90 -13.33
C ILE A 92 -5.96 4.00 -12.05
N SER A 93 -6.81 3.01 -11.78
CA SER A 93 -7.66 2.93 -10.60
C SER A 93 -6.81 2.83 -9.33
N LEU A 94 -5.75 2.01 -9.36
CA LEU A 94 -4.83 1.86 -8.25
C LEU A 94 -4.12 3.18 -7.94
N ARG A 95 -3.57 3.84 -8.95
CA ARG A 95 -2.85 5.11 -8.80
C ARG A 95 -3.75 6.19 -8.21
N ARG A 96 -4.97 6.35 -8.75
CA ARG A 96 -5.94 7.34 -8.25
C ARG A 96 -6.23 7.12 -6.76
N ASP A 97 -6.48 5.88 -6.35
CA ASP A 97 -6.82 5.58 -4.96
C ASP A 97 -5.62 5.74 -4.01
N VAL A 98 -4.42 5.38 -4.45
CA VAL A 98 -3.16 5.63 -3.72
C VAL A 98 -2.91 7.12 -3.54
N GLU A 99 -3.05 7.93 -4.59
CA GLU A 99 -2.89 9.39 -4.52
C GLU A 99 -3.92 10.02 -3.57
N ALA A 100 -5.20 9.65 -3.71
CA ALA A 100 -6.27 10.15 -2.85
C ALA A 100 -6.03 9.79 -1.37
N PHE A 101 -5.57 8.56 -1.11
CA PHE A 101 -5.16 8.12 0.21
C PHE A 101 -4.00 8.96 0.74
N LEU A 102 -2.92 9.12 -0.03
CA LEU A 102 -1.71 9.84 0.40
C LEU A 102 -2.00 11.32 0.69
N VAL A 103 -2.79 11.99 -0.14
CA VAL A 103 -3.19 13.39 0.09
C VAL A 103 -3.99 13.52 1.39
N THR A 104 -5.00 12.66 1.57
CA THR A 104 -5.87 12.70 2.75
C THR A 104 -5.12 12.34 4.03
N PHE A 105 -4.36 11.24 4.00
CA PHE A 105 -3.60 10.75 5.14
C PHE A 105 -2.51 11.74 5.56
N ARG A 106 -1.77 12.30 4.60
CA ARG A 106 -0.73 13.30 4.90
C ARG A 106 -1.32 14.61 5.39
N ALA A 107 -2.48 15.02 4.89
CA ALA A 107 -3.14 16.22 5.40
C ALA A 107 -3.53 16.07 6.87
N ALA A 108 -4.04 14.90 7.26
CA ALA A 108 -4.33 14.59 8.65
C ALA A 108 -3.05 14.45 9.51
N LEU A 109 -2.00 13.84 8.96
CA LEU A 109 -0.70 13.69 9.63
C LEU A 109 -0.06 15.06 9.96
N TYR A 110 -0.08 16.00 9.01
CA TYR A 110 0.57 17.31 9.19
C TYR A 110 -0.37 18.38 9.79
N GLY A 111 -1.67 18.12 9.85
CA GLY A 111 -2.66 19.10 10.30
C GLY A 111 -2.95 20.23 9.31
N HIS A 112 -2.49 20.11 8.06
CA HIS A 112 -2.74 21.08 7.00
C HIS A 112 -2.77 20.39 5.63
N PRO A 113 -3.33 21.01 4.57
CA PRO A 113 -3.33 20.43 3.22
C PRO A 113 -1.93 20.01 2.76
N ALA A 114 -1.83 18.80 2.20
CA ALA A 114 -0.58 18.18 1.78
C ALA A 114 -0.70 17.65 0.35
N PRO A 115 -0.44 18.49 -0.68
CA PRO A 115 -0.51 18.04 -2.08
C PRO A 115 0.53 16.95 -2.35
N MET A 116 0.32 16.19 -3.43
CA MET A 116 1.28 15.15 -3.82
C MET A 116 2.67 15.74 -4.07
N PRO A 117 3.74 15.07 -3.61
CA PRO A 117 5.10 15.50 -3.93
C PRO A 117 5.33 15.51 -5.44
N ARG A 118 6.12 16.46 -5.95
CA ARG A 118 6.34 16.61 -7.41
C ARG A 118 6.87 15.35 -8.09
N VAL A 119 7.66 14.53 -7.39
CA VAL A 119 8.19 13.26 -7.93
C VAL A 119 7.09 12.22 -8.19
N TRP A 120 5.87 12.44 -7.68
CA TRP A 120 4.67 11.63 -7.96
C TRP A 120 3.70 12.31 -8.93
N ALA A 121 4.02 13.50 -9.43
CA ALA A 121 3.16 14.27 -10.34
C ALA A 121 3.51 14.08 -11.82
N CYS A 122 4.46 13.18 -12.12
CA CYS A 122 4.82 12.77 -13.48
C CYS A 122 3.77 11.84 -14.09
#